data_AF-D2DYA3-F1
#
_entry.id   AF-D2DYA3-F1
#
_cell.length_a   1.000
_cell.length_b   1.000
_cell.length_c   1.000
_cell.angle_alpha   90.00
_cell.angle_beta   90.00
_cell.angle_gamma   90.00
#
_symmetry.space_group_name_H-M   'P 1'
#
loop_
_entity.id
_entity.type
_entity.pdbx_description
1 polymer ?
#
loop_
_entity_poly.entity_id
_entity_poly.type
_entity_poly.pdbx_seq_one_letter_code
_entity_poly.pdbx_strand_id
1 'polypeptide(L)'
;FLSCDLVKPSESRIKVYCMERQLDLASIEGIWTLNGRRNDPETLEGLDALRELWQLLPITEGLCPLPNCFYEPGTSPQEQLPFIINFTLSPKSPLPEPQIYFPAFGQNDRAIAEGLATFFERRGWGGLAKTYPSDLASY
;
A
#
# COMPACT_ATOMS: atom_id res chain seq x y z
N PHE A 1 -9.86 -11.10 4.72
CA PHE A 1 -9.96 -11.32 6.19
C PHE A 1 -10.44 -10.03 6.85
N LEU A 2 -10.56 -9.97 8.18
CA LEU A 2 -11.11 -8.82 8.90
C LEU A 2 -10.21 -8.44 10.09
N SER A 3 -10.23 -7.18 10.50
CA SER A 3 -9.68 -6.74 11.77
C SER A 3 -10.58 -5.68 12.42
N CYS A 4 -10.40 -5.45 13.72
CA CYS A 4 -11.04 -4.35 14.43
C CYS A 4 -10.17 -3.82 15.57
N ASP A 5 -10.46 -2.60 16.02
CA ASP A 5 -9.82 -2.03 17.21
C ASP A 5 -10.42 -2.66 18.48
N LEU A 6 -9.58 -3.04 19.44
CA LEU A 6 -10.01 -3.55 20.76
C LEU A 6 -10.24 -2.40 21.75
N VAL A 7 -11.23 -1.56 21.43
CA VAL A 7 -11.67 -0.39 22.22
C VAL A 7 -13.20 -0.42 22.39
N LYS A 8 -13.80 0.66 22.91
CA LYS A 8 -15.27 0.74 23.00
C LYS A 8 -15.91 0.57 21.62
N PRO A 9 -17.03 -0.16 21.47
CA PRO A 9 -17.65 -0.38 20.16
C PRO A 9 -17.99 0.90 19.38
N SER A 10 -18.38 1.98 20.08
CA SER A 10 -18.67 3.29 19.46
C SER A 10 -17.44 4.00 18.90
N GLU A 11 -16.25 3.57 19.28
CA GLU A 11 -14.95 4.12 18.87
C GLU A 11 -14.19 3.16 17.94
N SER A 12 -14.59 1.87 17.90
CA SER A 12 -13.93 0.84 17.12
C SER A 12 -14.23 0.98 15.62
N ARG A 13 -13.21 0.73 14.80
CA ARG A 13 -13.34 0.62 13.34
C ARG A 13 -13.17 -0.83 12.93
N ILE A 14 -13.93 -1.26 11.93
CA ILE A 14 -13.77 -2.59 11.30
C ILE A 14 -13.05 -2.40 9.97
N LYS A 15 -12.02 -3.21 9.70
CA LYS A 15 -11.33 -3.21 8.41
C LYS A 15 -11.63 -4.51 7.66
N VAL A 16 -12.12 -4.39 6.44
CA VAL A 16 -12.37 -5.52 5.53
C VAL A 16 -11.22 -5.62 4.54
N TYR A 17 -10.52 -6.75 4.53
CA TYR A 17 -9.36 -6.98 3.69
C TYR A 17 -9.70 -7.84 2.48
N CYS A 18 -9.32 -7.33 1.31
CA CYS A 18 -9.43 -7.96 0.00
C CYS A 18 -8.03 -8.17 -0.59
N MET A 19 -7.91 -9.17 -1.45
CA MET A 19 -6.73 -9.41 -2.27
C MET A 19 -7.04 -8.98 -3.69
N GLU A 20 -6.19 -8.12 -4.27
CA GLU A 20 -6.27 -7.69 -5.66
C GLU A 20 -5.11 -8.31 -6.44
N ARG A 21 -5.45 -8.97 -7.55
CA ARG A 21 -4.50 -9.66 -8.41
C ARG A 21 -4.33 -8.96 -9.76
N GLN A 22 -5.27 -8.10 -10.14
CA GLN A 22 -5.17 -7.28 -11.32
C GLN A 22 -4.36 -6.02 -10.95
N LEU A 23 -3.05 -6.09 -11.21
CA LEU A 23 -2.10 -5.04 -10.84
C LEU A 23 -1.97 -4.07 -12.01
N ASP A 24 -2.90 -3.15 -12.12
CA ASP A 24 -2.77 -1.98 -12.98
C ASP A 24 -3.27 -0.75 -12.24
N LEU A 25 -2.71 0.40 -12.62
CA LEU A 25 -3.01 1.65 -11.93
C LEU A 25 -4.51 1.95 -11.96
N ALA A 26 -5.17 1.76 -13.10
CA ALA A 26 -6.59 2.07 -13.26
C ALA A 26 -7.49 1.27 -12.30
N SER A 27 -7.19 -0.02 -12.11
CA SER A 27 -7.89 -0.88 -11.15
C SER A 27 -7.72 -0.36 -9.73
N ILE A 28 -6.50 0.00 -9.34
CA ILE A 28 -6.19 0.55 -8.01
C ILE A 28 -6.82 1.93 -7.80
N GLU A 29 -6.85 2.80 -8.80
CA GLU A 29 -7.56 4.09 -8.74
C GLU A 29 -9.08 3.90 -8.58
N GLY A 30 -9.65 2.92 -9.30
CA GLY A 30 -11.04 2.53 -9.14
C GLY A 30 -11.34 2.04 -7.73
N ILE A 31 -10.46 1.21 -7.15
CA ILE A 31 -10.57 0.77 -5.76
C ILE A 31 -10.49 1.94 -4.78
N TRP A 32 -9.49 2.82 -4.94
CA TRP A 32 -9.25 3.98 -4.07
C TRP A 32 -10.44 4.95 -4.06
N THR A 33 -11.07 5.16 -5.21
CA THR A 33 -12.20 6.09 -5.34
C THR A 33 -13.55 5.40 -5.15
N LEU A 34 -13.58 4.10 -4.82
CA LEU A 34 -14.79 3.29 -4.84
C LEU A 34 -15.57 3.43 -6.16
N ASN A 35 -14.83 3.46 -7.28
CA ASN A 35 -15.27 3.78 -8.64
C ASN A 35 -15.98 5.13 -8.73
N GLY A 36 -15.31 6.17 -8.22
CA GLY A 36 -15.79 7.55 -8.21
C GLY A 36 -16.85 7.89 -7.15
N ARG A 37 -17.27 6.93 -6.31
CA ARG A 37 -18.20 7.22 -5.19
C ARG A 37 -17.53 8.03 -4.09
N ARG A 38 -16.22 7.91 -3.94
CA ARG A 38 -15.39 8.69 -3.03
C ARG A 38 -14.49 9.61 -3.88
N ASN A 39 -14.80 10.90 -3.88
CA ASN A 39 -14.21 11.89 -4.79
C ASN A 39 -14.02 13.26 -4.11
N ASP A 40 -14.03 13.30 -2.79
CA ASP A 40 -13.74 14.50 -2.01
C ASP A 40 -12.27 14.93 -2.19
N PRO A 41 -11.94 16.20 -1.91
CA PRO A 41 -10.59 16.73 -2.16
C PRO A 41 -9.47 15.94 -1.47
N GLU A 42 -9.69 15.46 -0.24
CA GLU A 42 -8.70 14.67 0.51
C GLU A 42 -8.45 13.32 -0.18
N THR A 43 -9.51 12.66 -0.64
CA THR A 43 -9.40 11.42 -1.42
C THR A 43 -8.62 11.64 -2.72
N LEU A 44 -8.82 12.75 -3.41
CA LEU A 44 -8.11 13.06 -4.66
C LEU A 44 -6.64 13.43 -4.43
N GLU A 45 -6.32 14.15 -3.36
CA GLU A 45 -4.93 14.39 -2.95
C GLU A 45 -4.20 13.09 -2.61
N GLY A 46 -4.87 12.18 -1.90
CA GLY A 46 -4.34 10.85 -1.62
C GLY A 46 -4.17 9.99 -2.88
N LEU A 47 -5.04 10.16 -3.88
CA LEU A 47 -4.92 9.49 -5.17
C LEU A 47 -3.67 9.95 -5.93
N ASP A 48 -3.33 11.23 -5.87
CA ASP A 48 -2.11 11.76 -6.48
C ASP A 48 -0.86 11.21 -5.78
N ALA A 49 -0.90 11.05 -4.45
CA ALA A 49 0.16 10.37 -3.70
C ALA A 49 0.31 8.90 -4.11
N LEU A 50 -0.81 8.20 -4.33
CA LEU A 50 -0.82 6.82 -4.78
C LEU A 50 -0.19 6.69 -6.17
N ARG A 51 -0.55 7.55 -7.12
CA ARG A 51 0.02 7.59 -8.48
C ARG A 51 1.53 7.81 -8.45
N GLU A 52 1.98 8.68 -7.56
CA GLU A 52 3.40 8.95 -7.37
C GLU A 52 4.14 7.71 -6.83
N LEU A 53 3.61 7.05 -5.79
CA LEU A 53 4.17 5.80 -5.27
C LEU A 53 4.20 4.71 -6.34
N TRP A 54 3.16 4.63 -7.19
CA TRP A 54 3.11 3.68 -8.30
C TRP A 54 4.30 3.84 -9.26
N GLN A 55 4.74 5.07 -9.50
CA GLN A 55 5.87 5.37 -10.38
C GLN A 55 7.23 5.12 -9.72
N LEU A 56 7.32 5.30 -8.40
CA LEU A 56 8.58 5.23 -7.65
C LEU A 56 8.92 3.81 -7.18
N LEU A 57 7.92 2.94 -7.05
CA LEU A 57 8.11 1.58 -6.53
C LEU A 57 8.16 0.54 -7.66
N PRO A 58 8.93 -0.54 -7.50
CA PRO A 58 9.01 -1.60 -8.50
C PRO A 58 7.72 -2.43 -8.51
N ILE A 59 6.81 -2.09 -9.42
CA ILE A 59 5.53 -2.79 -9.63
C ILE A 59 5.55 -3.43 -11.02
N THR A 60 5.30 -4.74 -11.07
CA THR A 60 5.07 -5.42 -12.35
C THR A 60 3.57 -5.45 -12.64
N GLU A 61 3.14 -4.74 -13.69
CA GLU A 61 1.73 -4.68 -14.05
C GLU A 61 1.22 -5.99 -14.68
N GLY A 62 -0.07 -6.26 -14.51
CA GLY A 62 -0.78 -7.39 -15.07
C GLY A 62 -1.41 -8.31 -14.04
N LEU A 63 -1.82 -9.51 -14.48
CA LEU A 63 -2.44 -10.50 -13.61
C LEU A 63 -1.37 -11.18 -12.74
N CYS A 64 -1.37 -10.84 -11.46
CA CYS A 64 -0.48 -11.43 -10.47
C CYS A 64 -0.83 -12.91 -10.21
N PRO A 65 0.18 -13.81 -10.20
CA PRO A 65 -0.02 -15.18 -9.73
C PRO A 65 -0.43 -15.22 -8.26
N LEU A 66 -0.96 -16.36 -7.83
CA LEU A 66 -1.14 -16.62 -6.41
C LEU A 66 0.24 -16.79 -5.74
N PRO A 67 0.40 -16.35 -4.48
CA PRO A 67 1.68 -16.42 -3.78
C PRO A 67 2.11 -17.87 -3.56
N ASN A 68 3.42 -18.10 -3.53
CA ASN A 68 3.96 -19.32 -2.97
C ASN A 68 3.74 -19.27 -1.45
N CYS A 69 3.16 -20.32 -0.86
CA CYS A 69 2.66 -20.23 0.53
C CYS A 69 3.75 -19.83 1.53
N PHE A 70 4.92 -20.48 1.48
CA PHE A 70 6.01 -20.28 2.42
C PHE A 70 7.36 -20.55 1.75
N TYR A 71 8.40 -19.90 2.26
CA TYR A 71 9.80 -20.14 1.91
C TYR A 71 10.59 -20.55 3.14
N GLU A 72 11.58 -21.42 2.95
CA GLU A 72 12.50 -21.82 4.02
C GLU A 72 13.47 -20.67 4.38
N PRO A 73 13.86 -20.53 5.66
CA PRO A 73 14.88 -19.56 6.07
C PRO A 73 16.17 -19.67 5.25
N GLY A 74 16.73 -18.54 4.84
CA GLY A 74 17.93 -18.46 3.99
C GLY A 74 17.63 -18.44 2.48
N THR A 75 16.36 -18.55 2.08
CA THR A 75 15.94 -18.35 0.69
C THR A 75 15.81 -16.85 0.38
N SER A 76 16.24 -16.43 -0.82
CA SER A 76 15.97 -15.10 -1.37
C SER A 76 14.92 -15.21 -2.48
N PRO A 77 13.62 -15.23 -2.14
CA PRO A 77 12.56 -15.39 -3.12
C PRO A 77 12.52 -14.20 -4.08
N GLN A 78 12.11 -14.48 -5.31
CA GLN A 78 11.86 -13.49 -6.36
C GLN A 78 10.43 -13.73 -6.83
N GLU A 79 9.48 -13.02 -6.23
CA GLU A 79 8.07 -13.13 -6.59
C GLU A 79 7.37 -11.77 -6.53
N GLN A 80 6.38 -11.60 -7.39
CA GLN A 80 5.42 -10.52 -7.29
C GLN A 80 4.23 -11.04 -6.49
N LEU A 81 3.88 -10.32 -5.42
CA LEU A 81 2.70 -10.63 -4.62
C LEU A 81 1.47 -9.83 -5.09
N PRO A 82 0.26 -10.38 -4.92
CA PRO A 82 -0.97 -9.62 -5.05
C PRO A 82 -1.00 -8.45 -4.07
N PHE A 83 -1.74 -7.40 -4.42
CA PHE A 83 -1.97 -6.29 -3.51
C PHE A 83 -2.96 -6.73 -2.44
N ILE A 84 -2.75 -6.25 -1.22
CA ILE A 84 -3.78 -6.28 -0.19
C ILE A 84 -4.40 -4.89 -0.15
N ILE A 85 -5.71 -4.84 -0.01
CA ILE A 85 -6.47 -3.61 0.20
C ILE A 85 -7.32 -3.82 1.44
N ASN A 86 -7.43 -2.80 2.27
CA ASN A 86 -8.49 -2.78 3.28
C ASN A 86 -9.44 -1.61 3.09
N PHE A 87 -10.68 -1.82 3.51
CA PHE A 87 -11.71 -0.79 3.61
C PHE A 87 -12.09 -0.63 5.08
N THR A 88 -11.84 0.55 5.63
CA THR A 88 -12.19 0.89 7.01
C THR A 88 -13.64 1.35 7.07
N LEU A 89 -14.46 0.61 7.82
CA LEU A 89 -15.81 0.97 8.20
C LEU A 89 -15.73 1.74 9.52
N SER A 90 -15.92 3.06 9.44
CA SER A 90 -15.86 3.97 10.57
C SER A 90 -17.26 4.49 10.89
N PRO A 91 -17.68 4.55 12.17
CA PRO A 91 -18.95 5.17 12.56
C PRO A 91 -19.05 6.66 12.16
N LYS A 92 -17.92 7.31 11.85
CA LYS A 92 -17.82 8.74 11.52
C LYS A 92 -17.93 9.03 10.03
N SER A 93 -17.88 8.01 9.16
CA SER A 93 -17.89 8.19 7.71
C SER A 93 -18.94 7.29 7.06
N PRO A 94 -19.78 7.81 6.16
CA PRO A 94 -20.77 7.00 5.45
C PRO A 94 -20.13 6.09 4.39
N LEU A 95 -18.94 6.44 3.90
CA LEU A 95 -18.19 5.66 2.92
C LEU A 95 -16.99 4.97 3.56
N PRO A 96 -16.69 3.72 3.17
CA PRO A 96 -15.47 3.06 3.58
C PRO A 96 -14.23 3.86 3.15
N GLU A 97 -13.19 3.84 3.98
CA GLU A 97 -11.91 4.46 3.68
C GLU A 97 -10.91 3.39 3.21
N PRO A 98 -10.41 3.48 1.97
CA PRO A 98 -9.46 2.50 1.44
C PRO A 98 -8.04 2.74 1.95
N GLN A 99 -7.29 1.66 2.12
CA GLN A 99 -5.84 1.70 2.32
C GLN A 99 -5.20 0.57 1.51
N ILE A 100 -4.24 0.93 0.68
CA ILE A 100 -3.53 0.06 -0.27
C ILE A 100 -2.20 -0.39 0.34
N TYR A 101 -1.88 -1.68 0.24
CA TYR A 101 -0.59 -2.22 0.66
C TYR A 101 0.21 -2.60 -0.58
N PHE A 102 1.30 -1.87 -0.83
CA PHE A 102 2.28 -2.20 -1.86
C PHE A 102 3.18 -3.33 -1.34
N PRO A 103 3.18 -4.50 -1.98
CA PRO A 103 4.01 -5.62 -1.53
C PRO A 103 5.50 -5.37 -1.86
N ALA A 104 6.35 -5.42 -0.84
CA ALA A 104 7.80 -5.29 -0.98
C ALA A 104 8.53 -6.63 -1.10
N PHE A 105 7.93 -7.71 -0.59
CA PHE A 105 8.55 -9.03 -0.56
C PHE A 105 8.85 -9.54 -1.97
N GLY A 106 10.02 -10.13 -2.15
CA GLY A 106 10.49 -10.66 -3.44
C GLY A 106 11.06 -9.61 -4.39
N GLN A 107 11.06 -8.33 -4.00
CA GLN A 107 11.64 -7.21 -4.75
C GLN A 107 12.99 -6.79 -4.17
N ASN A 108 13.72 -5.95 -4.90
CA ASN A 108 14.97 -5.40 -4.41
C ASN A 108 14.71 -4.32 -3.34
N ASP A 109 15.05 -4.60 -2.08
CA ASP A 109 14.80 -3.69 -0.96
C ASP A 109 15.49 -2.32 -1.11
N ARG A 110 16.68 -2.29 -1.72
CA ARG A 110 17.40 -1.04 -1.98
C ARG A 110 16.64 -0.15 -2.96
N ALA A 111 16.11 -0.71 -4.05
CA ALA A 111 15.31 0.03 -5.01
C ALA A 111 14.03 0.58 -4.36
N ILE A 112 13.37 -0.21 -3.50
CA ILE A 112 12.21 0.24 -2.72
C ILE A 112 12.60 1.40 -1.79
N ALA A 113 13.71 1.26 -1.05
CA ALA A 113 14.16 2.28 -0.11
C ALA A 113 14.52 3.60 -0.81
N GLU A 114 15.17 3.54 -1.98
CA GLU A 114 15.48 4.71 -2.80
C GLU A 114 14.22 5.37 -3.38
N GLY A 115 13.23 4.57 -3.81
CA GLY A 115 11.91 5.06 -4.23
C GLY A 115 11.15 5.77 -3.11
N LEU A 116 11.13 5.17 -1.90
CA LEU A 116 10.54 5.78 -0.71
C LEU A 116 11.27 7.05 -0.29
N ALA A 117 12.60 7.08 -0.32
CA ALA A 117 13.38 8.27 -0.04
C ALA A 117 13.02 9.43 -0.99
N THR A 118 12.84 9.13 -2.27
CA THR A 118 12.37 10.12 -3.27
C THR A 118 10.97 10.64 -2.94
N PHE A 119 10.05 9.74 -2.54
CA PHE A 119 8.71 10.14 -2.10
C PHE A 119 8.76 11.04 -0.86
N PHE A 120 9.56 10.68 0.14
CA PHE A 120 9.73 11.45 1.37
C PHE A 120 10.27 12.86 1.10
N GLU A 121 11.27 12.99 0.23
CA GLU A 121 11.83 14.29 -0.15
C GLU A 121 10.75 15.20 -0.74
N ARG A 122 9.93 14.68 -1.67
CA ARG A 122 8.87 15.43 -2.33
C ARG A 122 7.73 15.83 -1.38
N ARG A 123 7.59 15.16 -0.24
CA ARG A 123 6.67 15.52 0.85
C ARG A 123 7.27 16.50 1.86
N GLY A 124 8.52 16.94 1.66
CA GLY A 124 9.24 17.81 2.59
C GLY A 124 9.77 17.07 3.82
N TRP A 125 9.84 15.74 3.79
CA TRP A 125 10.36 14.90 4.87
C TRP A 125 11.86 14.63 4.70
N GLY A 126 12.63 15.65 4.33
CA GLY A 126 14.03 15.49 3.87
C GLY A 126 14.96 14.84 4.89
N GLY A 127 14.67 14.96 6.19
CA GLY A 127 15.38 14.21 7.24
C GLY A 127 15.28 12.70 7.05
N LEU A 128 14.05 12.20 6.82
CA LEU A 128 13.80 10.78 6.58
C LEU A 128 14.31 10.35 5.20
N ALA A 129 14.12 11.18 4.18
CA ALA A 129 14.63 10.91 2.83
C ALA A 129 16.15 10.64 2.83
N LYS A 130 16.89 11.39 3.65
CA LYS A 130 18.35 11.28 3.75
C LYS A 130 18.82 10.02 4.48
N THR A 131 18.14 9.60 5.54
CA THR A 131 18.64 8.52 6.40
C THR A 131 18.00 7.16 6.12
N TYR A 132 16.78 7.12 5.58
CA TYR A 132 16.01 5.88 5.48
C TYR A 132 16.75 4.72 4.76
N PRO A 133 17.39 4.93 3.58
CA PRO A 133 18.10 3.84 2.93
C PRO A 133 19.31 3.32 3.72
N SER A 134 20.06 4.21 4.39
CA SER A 134 21.22 3.81 5.19
C SER A 134 20.82 3.15 6.50
N ASP A 135 19.77 3.65 7.15
CA ASP A 135 19.26 3.12 8.40
C ASP A 135 18.70 1.70 8.17
N LEU A 136 17.95 1.48 7.09
CA LEU A 136 17.44 0.17 6.71
C LEU A 136 18.57 -0.85 6.48
N ALA A 137 19.65 -0.44 5.81
CA ALA A 137 20.80 -1.30 5.53
C ALA A 137 21.66 -1.63 6.76
N SER A 138 21.39 -1.02 7.91
CA SER A 138 22.15 -1.22 9.15
C SER A 138 21.60 -2.32 10.07
N TYR A 139 20.39 -2.83 9.78
CA TYR A 139 19.76 -3.96 10.46
C TYR A 139 20.25 -5.30 9.89
#